data_AF-A0A0Q4R1F5-F1
#
_entry.id   AF-A0A0Q4R1F5-F1
#
_cell.length_a   1.000
_cell.length_b   1.000
_cell.length_c   1.000
_cell.angle_alpha   90.00
_cell.angle_beta   90.00
_cell.angle_gamma   90.00
#
_symmetry.space_group_name_H-M   'P 1'
#
loop_
_entity.id
_entity.type
_entity.pdbx_description
1 polymer ?
#
loop_
_entity_poly.entity_id
_entity_poly.type
_entity_poly.pdbx_seq_one_letter_code
_entity_poly.pdbx_strand_id
1 'polypeptide(L)'
;MNETQIRTYQTKDVVRFRKTAEAFGGLSNMAPGFPVVVLGHRIRTSEALYQACRFPHLPEVQRIILGEGSPMTAKMRSKPYRNQSRPDWDGVRVKVMKWCLRVKLIYNWQKFSQLLLSTGNRPIVEDSRKDSYWGAMPQDDDTLNGQNVLGRLLMDLRIRLQDDPDALRSVSPLPIQKFCLFDEPIPVIALPLDQDDASIRSHDEKPAQRAFL
;
A
#
# COMPACT_ATOMS: atom_id res chain seq x y z
N MET A 1 -7.58 12.71 -9.48
CA MET A 1 -6.21 13.03 -9.92
C MET A 1 -5.86 12.14 -11.10
N ASN A 2 -5.25 12.68 -12.16
CA ASN A 2 -4.86 11.87 -13.31
C ASN A 2 -3.61 11.06 -12.92
N GLU A 3 -3.80 9.80 -12.53
CA GLU A 3 -2.76 8.95 -11.91
C GLU A 3 -1.55 8.74 -12.82
N THR A 4 -1.71 8.91 -14.14
CA THR A 4 -0.71 8.67 -15.17
C THR A 4 0.16 9.88 -15.54
N GLN A 5 -0.11 11.06 -14.99
CA GLN A 5 0.69 12.25 -15.31
C GLN A 5 2.11 12.11 -14.73
N ILE A 6 3.14 12.29 -15.56
CA ILE A 6 4.53 12.37 -15.11
C ILE A 6 4.74 13.64 -14.29
N ARG A 7 5.47 13.56 -13.17
CA ARG A 7 5.88 14.71 -12.36
C ARG A 7 7.37 14.66 -12.08
N THR A 8 7.94 15.85 -11.90
CA THR A 8 9.29 16.04 -11.36
C THR A 8 9.18 16.40 -9.89
N TYR A 9 10.03 15.79 -9.07
CA TYR A 9 10.07 15.96 -7.62
C TYR A 9 11.48 16.39 -7.22
N GLN A 10 11.57 17.44 -6.39
CA GLN A 10 12.83 17.87 -5.80
C GLN A 10 13.18 16.95 -4.63
N THR A 11 14.37 16.35 -4.63
CA THR A 11 14.77 15.32 -3.66
C THR A 11 14.74 15.84 -2.21
N LYS A 12 15.01 17.12 -2.00
CA LYS A 12 14.96 17.80 -0.69
C LYS A 12 13.55 17.98 -0.12
N ASP A 13 12.53 18.03 -0.99
CA ASP A 13 11.16 18.38 -0.60
C ASP A 13 10.26 17.15 -0.41
N VAL A 14 10.79 15.95 -0.64
CA VAL A 14 10.03 14.69 -0.61
C VAL A 14 10.43 13.74 0.49
N VAL A 15 9.49 12.89 0.89
CA VAL A 15 9.78 11.64 1.61
C VAL A 15 10.13 10.59 0.57
N ARG A 16 11.42 10.29 0.46
CA ARG A 16 11.98 9.25 -0.40
C ARG A 16 12.05 7.92 0.34
N PHE A 17 11.66 6.83 -0.33
CA PHE A 17 12.02 5.48 0.10
C PHE A 17 12.57 4.68 -1.09
N ARG A 18 13.63 3.90 -0.85
CA ARG A 18 14.20 2.97 -1.85
C ARG A 18 14.35 1.58 -1.27
N LYS A 19 14.87 1.45 -0.04
CA LYS A 19 15.07 0.15 0.61
C LYS A 19 14.08 -0.03 1.75
N THR A 20 13.64 -1.27 1.96
CA THR A 20 12.64 -1.61 2.97
C THR A 20 13.15 -1.48 4.41
N ALA A 21 14.46 -1.46 4.62
CA ALA A 21 15.09 -1.32 5.94
C ALA A 21 15.39 0.15 6.34
N GLU A 22 15.15 1.12 5.45
CA GLU A 22 15.33 2.55 5.75
C GLU A 22 14.15 3.10 6.58
N ALA A 23 14.29 4.31 7.12
CA ALA A 23 13.29 4.96 7.98
C ALA A 23 11.87 4.96 7.39
N PHE A 24 11.75 5.19 6.08
CA PHE A 24 10.49 5.16 5.35
C PHE A 24 10.28 3.88 4.53
N GLY A 25 11.14 2.88 4.70
CA GLY A 25 11.11 1.62 3.96
C GLY A 25 9.80 0.85 4.12
N GLY A 26 9.11 1.05 5.25
CA GLY A 26 7.76 0.53 5.49
C GLY A 26 6.69 1.06 4.52
N LEU A 27 6.92 2.15 3.80
CA LEU A 27 6.00 2.66 2.77
C LEU A 27 5.96 1.77 1.53
N SER A 28 7.04 1.02 1.27
CA SER A 28 7.08 0.08 0.15
C SER A 28 6.03 -1.02 0.31
N ASN A 29 5.41 -1.42 -0.80
CA ASN A 29 4.54 -2.59 -0.84
C ASN A 29 5.35 -3.91 -0.71
N MET A 30 6.67 -3.84 -0.86
CA MET A 30 7.63 -4.92 -0.60
C MET A 30 8.06 -5.02 0.87
N ALA A 31 7.66 -4.07 1.73
CA ALA A 31 8.16 -4.02 3.10
C ALA A 31 7.76 -5.28 3.90
N PRO A 32 8.72 -6.02 4.49
CA PRO A 32 8.40 -7.04 5.47
C PRO A 32 7.90 -6.40 6.77
N GLY A 33 7.30 -7.22 7.65
CA GLY A 33 6.81 -6.74 8.95
C GLY A 33 5.49 -5.95 8.88
N PHE A 34 4.76 -6.11 7.77
CA PHE A 34 3.37 -5.67 7.60
C PHE A 34 2.52 -6.82 7.00
N PRO A 35 2.42 -7.97 7.69
CA PRO A 35 1.64 -9.09 7.19
C PRO A 35 0.15 -8.72 7.16
N VAL A 36 -0.59 -9.42 6.33
CA VAL A 36 -2.06 -9.32 6.23
C VAL A 36 -2.66 -10.71 6.25
N VAL A 37 -3.96 -10.82 6.53
CA VAL A 37 -4.70 -12.09 6.42
C VAL A 37 -5.84 -11.90 5.42
N VAL A 38 -6.00 -12.82 4.48
CA VAL A 38 -7.12 -12.83 3.53
C VAL A 38 -7.63 -14.26 3.44
N LEU A 39 -8.93 -14.48 3.69
CA LEU A 39 -9.53 -15.81 3.71
C LEU A 39 -8.76 -16.79 4.63
N GLY A 40 -8.35 -16.33 5.82
CA GLY A 40 -7.56 -17.13 6.77
C GLY A 40 -6.09 -17.35 6.38
N HIS A 41 -5.67 -16.97 5.17
CA HIS A 41 -4.29 -17.13 4.72
C HIS A 41 -3.43 -15.94 5.13
N ARG A 42 -2.37 -16.19 5.90
CA ARG A 42 -1.36 -15.19 6.24
C ARG A 42 -0.48 -14.88 5.03
N ILE A 43 -0.49 -13.62 4.60
CA ILE A 43 0.29 -13.14 3.46
C ILE A 43 1.35 -12.16 3.97
N ARG A 44 2.62 -12.39 3.58
CA ARG A 44 3.77 -11.71 4.18
C ARG A 44 3.89 -10.23 3.80
N THR A 45 3.49 -9.86 2.58
CA THR A 45 3.65 -8.50 2.05
C THR A 45 2.52 -8.14 1.08
N SER A 46 2.27 -6.84 0.91
CA SER A 46 1.33 -6.33 -0.10
C SER A 46 1.74 -6.69 -1.54
N GLU A 47 3.03 -6.77 -1.85
CA GLU A 47 3.50 -7.25 -3.16
C GLU A 47 3.04 -8.69 -3.43
N ALA A 48 3.16 -9.60 -2.46
CA ALA A 48 2.75 -10.99 -2.66
C ALA A 48 1.24 -11.08 -2.93
N LEU A 49 0.44 -10.35 -2.15
CA LEU A 49 -1.01 -10.23 -2.37
C LEU A 49 -1.34 -9.63 -3.75
N TYR A 50 -0.67 -8.55 -4.14
CA TYR A 50 -0.84 -7.90 -5.44
C TYR A 50 -0.53 -8.83 -6.61
N GLN A 51 0.56 -9.61 -6.53
CA GLN A 51 0.93 -10.59 -7.54
C GLN A 51 -0.05 -11.77 -7.58
N ALA A 52 -0.60 -12.21 -6.45
CA ALA A 52 -1.63 -13.25 -6.43
C ALA A 52 -2.95 -12.77 -7.07
N CYS A 53 -3.38 -11.55 -6.81
CA CYS A 53 -4.58 -10.95 -7.42
C CYS A 53 -4.50 -10.79 -8.96
N ARG A 54 -3.29 -10.88 -9.53
CA ARG A 54 -3.07 -10.87 -10.99
C ARG A 54 -3.58 -12.14 -11.69
N PHE A 55 -3.69 -13.25 -10.95
CA PHE A 55 -4.02 -14.57 -11.49
C PHE A 55 -5.25 -15.20 -10.80
N PRO A 56 -6.43 -14.56 -10.85
CA PRO A 56 -7.63 -15.05 -10.17
C PRO A 56 -8.18 -16.37 -10.73
N HIS A 57 -7.69 -16.81 -11.90
CA HIS A 57 -8.10 -18.05 -12.57
C HIS A 57 -7.04 -19.15 -12.47
N LEU A 58 -5.96 -18.91 -11.72
CA LEU A 58 -4.86 -19.87 -11.54
C LEU A 58 -4.52 -19.99 -10.04
N PRO A 59 -5.36 -20.70 -9.25
CA PRO A 59 -5.14 -20.89 -7.82
C PRO A 59 -3.76 -21.48 -7.51
N GLU A 60 -3.24 -22.37 -8.36
CA GLU A 60 -1.90 -22.95 -8.19
C GLU A 60 -0.79 -21.90 -8.26
N VAL A 61 -0.91 -20.94 -9.18
CA VAL A 61 0.04 -19.83 -9.30
C VAL A 61 -0.05 -18.91 -8.09
N GLN A 62 -1.26 -18.66 -7.58
CA GLN A 62 -1.45 -17.92 -6.35
C GLN A 62 -0.78 -18.62 -5.16
N ARG A 63 -0.87 -19.96 -5.05
CA ARG A 63 -0.24 -20.74 -3.97
C ARG A 63 1.28 -20.65 -4.05
N ILE A 64 1.84 -20.78 -5.25
CA ILE A 64 3.28 -20.60 -5.48
C ILE A 64 3.72 -19.21 -5.01
N ILE A 65 3.04 -18.15 -5.44
CA ILE A 65 3.39 -16.76 -5.11
C ILE A 65 3.31 -16.52 -3.59
N LEU A 66 2.22 -16.94 -2.94
CA LEU A 66 1.97 -16.68 -1.52
C LEU A 66 2.79 -17.59 -0.59
N GLY A 67 3.25 -18.75 -1.09
CA GLY A 67 4.14 -19.65 -0.36
C GLY A 67 5.54 -19.07 -0.14
N GLU A 68 5.99 -18.17 -1.00
CA GLU A 68 7.36 -17.63 -0.95
C GLU A 68 7.65 -16.79 0.30
N GLY A 69 8.86 -16.98 0.86
CA GLY A 69 9.31 -16.28 2.06
C GLY A 69 9.67 -14.81 1.85
N SER A 70 10.04 -14.44 0.62
CA SER A 70 10.51 -13.09 0.26
C SER A 70 9.60 -12.44 -0.79
N PRO A 71 9.29 -11.14 -0.65
CA PRO A 71 8.49 -10.40 -1.63
C PRO A 71 9.15 -10.35 -3.02
N MET A 72 10.49 -10.32 -3.07
CA MET A 72 11.22 -10.37 -4.33
C MET A 72 11.05 -11.73 -5.02
N THR A 73 11.07 -12.81 -4.23
CA THR A 73 10.84 -14.16 -4.75
C THR A 73 9.39 -14.33 -5.19
N ALA A 74 8.40 -13.86 -4.43
CA ALA A 74 6.99 -13.85 -4.85
C ALA A 74 6.80 -13.17 -6.23
N LYS A 75 7.39 -11.97 -6.40
CA LYS A 75 7.40 -11.27 -7.71
C LYS A 75 8.18 -12.01 -8.79
N MET A 76 9.25 -12.72 -8.44
CA MET A 76 10.03 -13.50 -9.40
C MET A 76 9.22 -14.70 -9.90
N ARG A 77 8.55 -15.43 -8.99
CA ARG A 77 7.74 -16.61 -9.30
C ARG A 77 6.47 -16.28 -10.08
N SER A 78 5.99 -15.03 -9.99
CA SER A 78 4.91 -14.54 -10.86
C SER A 78 5.35 -14.25 -12.31
N LYS A 79 6.65 -14.05 -12.58
CA LYS A 79 7.13 -13.63 -13.92
C LYS A 79 6.82 -14.64 -15.04
N PRO A 80 7.03 -15.95 -14.88
CA PRO A 80 6.76 -16.93 -15.94
C PRO A 80 5.29 -16.96 -16.39
N TYR A 81 4.38 -16.57 -15.49
CA TYR A 81 2.94 -16.59 -15.74
C TYR A 81 2.39 -15.27 -16.29
N ARG A 82 3.21 -14.25 -16.53
CA ARG A 82 2.74 -12.90 -16.94
C ARG A 82 1.86 -12.91 -18.20
N ASN A 83 2.10 -13.82 -19.14
CA ASN A 83 1.28 -13.95 -20.35
C ASN A 83 -0.11 -14.53 -20.07
N GLN A 84 -0.33 -15.06 -18.86
CA GLN A 84 -1.59 -15.59 -18.34
C GLN A 84 -2.19 -14.64 -17.28
N SER A 85 -1.85 -13.36 -17.33
CA SER A 85 -2.51 -12.37 -16.46
C SER A 85 -4.00 -12.34 -16.75
N ARG A 86 -4.82 -11.94 -15.76
CA ARG A 86 -6.21 -11.57 -16.04
C ARG A 86 -6.29 -10.55 -17.21
N PRO A 87 -7.24 -10.69 -18.15
CA PRO A 87 -7.26 -9.87 -19.37
C PRO A 87 -7.37 -8.36 -19.14
N ASP A 88 -7.99 -7.97 -18.03
CA ASP A 88 -8.19 -6.58 -17.60
C ASP A 88 -7.03 -6.03 -16.74
N TRP A 89 -5.91 -6.77 -16.60
CA TRP A 89 -4.86 -6.47 -15.63
C TRP A 89 -4.36 -5.03 -15.69
N ASP A 90 -4.04 -4.52 -16.88
CA ASP A 90 -3.54 -3.15 -17.01
C ASP A 90 -4.58 -2.09 -16.63
N GLY A 91 -5.88 -2.38 -16.80
CA GLY A 91 -6.99 -1.53 -16.37
C GLY A 91 -7.31 -1.61 -14.87
N VAL A 92 -6.91 -2.68 -14.18
CA VAL A 92 -7.24 -2.89 -12.75
C VAL A 92 -6.03 -2.84 -11.82
N ARG A 93 -4.80 -2.93 -12.31
CA ARG A 93 -3.57 -3.02 -11.49
C ARG A 93 -3.45 -1.91 -10.44
N VAL A 94 -3.85 -0.68 -10.77
CA VAL A 94 -3.81 0.44 -9.82
C VAL A 94 -4.87 0.28 -8.74
N LYS A 95 -6.09 -0.14 -9.11
CA LYS A 95 -7.17 -0.45 -8.17
C LYS A 95 -6.77 -1.58 -7.22
N VAL A 96 -6.14 -2.63 -7.75
CA VAL A 96 -5.63 -3.76 -6.96
C VAL A 96 -4.54 -3.32 -6.00
N MET A 97 -3.55 -2.52 -6.44
CA MET A 97 -2.51 -2.00 -5.53
C MET A 97 -3.11 -1.11 -4.43
N LYS A 98 -4.03 -0.21 -4.79
CA LYS A 98 -4.76 0.63 -3.82
C LYS A 98 -5.48 -0.22 -2.79
N TRP A 99 -6.17 -1.28 -3.22
CA TRP A 99 -6.82 -2.24 -2.34
C TRP A 99 -5.81 -2.94 -1.42
N CYS A 100 -4.68 -3.45 -1.95
CA CYS A 100 -3.63 -4.08 -1.14
C CYS A 100 -3.03 -3.15 -0.06
N LEU A 101 -2.87 -1.86 -0.37
CA LEU A 101 -2.39 -0.86 0.60
C LEU A 101 -3.42 -0.59 1.70
N ARG A 102 -4.72 -0.59 1.39
CA ARG A 102 -5.76 -0.47 2.41
C ARG A 102 -5.83 -1.71 3.29
N VAL A 103 -5.68 -2.91 2.73
CA VAL A 103 -5.59 -4.15 3.53
C VAL A 103 -4.36 -4.13 4.43
N LYS A 104 -3.21 -3.64 3.93
CA LYS A 104 -2.00 -3.42 4.73
C LYS A 104 -2.26 -2.47 5.90
N LEU A 105 -2.97 -1.37 5.66
CA LEU A 105 -3.35 -0.41 6.69
C LEU A 105 -4.22 -1.07 7.76
N ILE A 106 -5.29 -1.75 7.37
CA ILE A 106 -6.20 -2.42 8.30
C ILE A 106 -5.43 -3.37 9.23
N TYR A 107 -4.62 -4.28 8.69
CA TYR A 107 -3.94 -5.27 9.55
C TYR A 107 -2.78 -4.70 10.37
N ASN A 108 -2.36 -3.48 10.08
CA ASN A 108 -1.21 -2.84 10.73
C ASN A 108 -1.59 -1.42 11.16
N TRP A 109 -2.78 -1.28 11.74
CA TRP A 109 -3.44 0.00 11.93
C TRP A 109 -2.55 1.02 12.61
N GLN A 110 -2.01 0.73 13.80
CA GLN A 110 -1.18 1.67 14.52
C GLN A 110 0.14 1.95 13.78
N LYS A 111 0.92 0.90 13.48
CA LYS A 111 2.27 1.01 12.91
C LYS A 111 2.27 1.68 11.53
N PHE A 112 1.35 1.30 10.65
CA PHE A 112 1.31 1.86 9.29
C PHE A 112 0.65 3.23 9.25
N SER A 113 -0.35 3.51 10.10
CA SER A 113 -0.91 4.86 10.26
C SER A 113 0.15 5.85 10.72
N GLN A 114 0.89 5.53 11.79
CA GLN A 114 1.97 6.37 12.29
C GLN A 114 3.02 6.64 11.20
N LEU A 115 3.39 5.61 10.44
CA LEU A 115 4.35 5.76 9.34
C LEU A 115 3.81 6.70 8.25
N LEU A 116 2.54 6.55 7.83
CA LEU A 116 1.93 7.43 6.84
C LEU A 116 1.85 8.88 7.35
N LEU A 117 1.38 9.10 8.57
CA LEU A 117 1.20 10.42 9.16
C LEU A 117 2.54 11.14 9.41
N SER A 118 3.61 10.41 9.77
CA SER A 118 4.95 10.99 9.97
C SER A 118 5.56 11.60 8.70
N THR A 119 5.00 11.31 7.53
CA THR A 119 5.42 11.96 6.27
C THR A 119 4.95 13.42 6.17
N GLY A 120 4.03 13.85 7.04
CA GLY A 120 3.45 15.20 7.03
C GLY A 120 2.75 15.51 5.71
N ASN A 121 2.93 16.71 5.19
CA ASN A 121 2.37 17.12 3.89
C ASN A 121 3.33 16.88 2.71
N ARG A 122 4.53 16.34 2.95
CA ARG A 122 5.52 16.14 1.89
C ARG A 122 5.06 15.06 0.90
N PRO A 123 5.40 15.18 -0.39
CA PRO A 123 5.17 14.11 -1.34
C PRO A 123 5.91 12.84 -0.95
N ILE A 124 5.23 11.69 -1.06
CA ILE A 124 5.83 10.38 -0.88
C ILE A 124 6.31 9.90 -2.24
N VAL A 125 7.58 9.53 -2.37
CA VAL A 125 8.18 9.12 -3.65
C VAL A 125 8.98 7.82 -3.49
N GLU A 126 8.62 6.81 -4.30
CA GLU A 126 9.47 5.62 -4.47
C GLU A 126 10.64 5.99 -5.40
N ASP A 127 11.86 5.98 -4.85
CA ASP A 127 13.09 6.23 -5.60
C ASP A 127 13.51 4.94 -6.31
N SER A 128 13.12 4.84 -7.58
CA SER A 128 13.30 3.68 -8.45
C SER A 128 14.47 3.88 -9.40
N ARG A 129 15.18 2.79 -9.72
CA ARG A 129 16.25 2.79 -10.74
C ARG A 129 15.79 2.35 -12.12
N LYS A 130 14.55 1.87 -12.26
CA LYS A 130 14.09 1.18 -13.48
C LYS A 130 12.59 1.26 -13.76
N ASP A 131 11.83 1.94 -12.90
CA ASP A 131 10.37 1.96 -12.96
C ASP A 131 9.88 3.37 -12.61
N SER A 132 9.65 4.16 -13.66
CA SER A 132 9.06 5.50 -13.57
C SER A 132 7.53 5.49 -13.53
N TYR A 133 6.90 4.31 -13.58
CA TYR A 133 5.45 4.19 -13.47
C TYR A 133 5.03 4.11 -12.00
N TRP A 134 5.52 3.10 -11.27
CA TRP A 134 5.20 2.94 -9.84
C TRP A 134 5.97 3.93 -8.97
N GLY A 135 7.22 4.23 -9.33
CA GLY A 135 8.07 5.20 -8.67
C GLY A 135 8.48 6.37 -9.57
N ALA A 136 9.58 7.03 -9.19
CA ALA A 136 10.26 8.05 -9.97
C ALA A 136 11.76 7.72 -10.04
N MET A 137 12.39 8.09 -11.15
CA MET A 137 13.81 7.81 -11.41
C MET A 137 14.63 9.10 -11.33
N PRO A 138 15.88 9.04 -10.84
CA PRO A 138 16.78 10.20 -10.88
C PRO A 138 16.97 10.70 -12.31
N GLN A 139 16.77 11.99 -12.52
CA GLN A 139 17.10 12.69 -13.77
C GLN A 139 18.46 13.38 -13.66
N ASP A 140 18.75 13.92 -12.48
CA ASP A 140 20.05 14.46 -12.04
C ASP A 140 20.21 14.20 -10.52
N ASP A 141 21.17 14.85 -9.86
CA ASP A 141 21.46 14.66 -8.45
C ASP A 141 20.34 15.15 -7.51
N ASP A 142 19.51 16.11 -7.98
CA ASP A 142 18.54 16.82 -7.15
C ASP A 142 17.09 16.54 -7.53
N THR A 143 16.83 15.87 -8.66
CA THR A 143 15.48 15.65 -9.17
C THR A 143 15.15 14.19 -9.48
N LEU A 144 13.91 13.82 -9.17
CA LEU A 144 13.31 12.55 -9.55
C LEU A 144 12.17 12.81 -10.54
N ASN A 145 12.10 12.04 -11.62
CA ASN A 145 11.03 12.12 -12.62
C ASN A 145 10.27 10.80 -12.75
N GLY A 146 8.94 10.85 -12.70
CA GLY A 146 8.08 9.69 -12.93
C GLY A 146 6.63 9.94 -12.55
N GLN A 147 5.78 8.98 -12.86
CA GLN A 147 4.38 8.98 -12.46
C GLN A 147 4.27 8.76 -10.95
N ASN A 148 5.13 7.94 -10.35
CA ASN A 148 5.13 7.67 -8.91
C ASN A 148 3.73 7.27 -8.39
N VAL A 149 3.07 6.36 -9.11
CA VAL A 149 1.71 5.91 -8.79
C VAL A 149 1.64 5.36 -7.36
N LEU A 150 2.63 4.58 -6.91
CA LEU A 150 2.65 4.03 -5.55
C LEU A 150 2.68 5.13 -4.50
N GLY A 151 3.58 6.10 -4.64
CA GLY A 151 3.67 7.25 -3.74
C GLY A 151 2.37 8.06 -3.69
N ARG A 152 1.69 8.23 -4.83
CA ARG A 152 0.38 8.91 -4.91
C ARG A 152 -0.73 8.14 -4.21
N LEU A 153 -0.77 6.83 -4.35
CA LEU A 153 -1.73 5.99 -3.61
C LEU A 153 -1.51 6.09 -2.10
N LEU A 154 -0.25 6.13 -1.65
CA LEU A 154 0.08 6.32 -0.24
C LEU A 154 -0.34 7.71 0.27
N MET A 155 -0.17 8.76 -0.55
CA MET A 155 -0.64 10.11 -0.21
C MET A 155 -2.17 10.19 -0.13
N ASP A 156 -2.90 9.59 -1.07
CA ASP A 156 -4.38 9.49 -1.01
C ASP A 156 -4.83 8.73 0.24
N LEU A 157 -4.12 7.64 0.59
CA LEU A 157 -4.40 6.88 1.79
C LEU A 157 -4.14 7.69 3.07
N ARG A 158 -3.03 8.46 3.12
CA ARG A 158 -2.70 9.37 4.22
C ARG A 158 -3.78 10.45 4.40
N ILE A 159 -4.21 11.08 3.32
CA ILE A 159 -5.23 12.14 3.37
C ILE A 159 -6.54 11.57 3.91
N ARG A 160 -6.99 10.41 3.40
CA ARG A 160 -8.20 9.75 3.91
C ARG A 160 -8.08 9.37 5.38
N LEU A 161 -6.91 8.94 5.82
CA LEU A 161 -6.65 8.59 7.21
C LEU A 161 -6.71 9.82 8.14
N GLN A 162 -6.36 11.01 7.64
CA GLN A 162 -6.47 12.27 8.38
C GLN A 162 -7.92 12.79 8.42
N ASP A 163 -8.65 12.64 7.32
CA ASP A 163 -10.00 13.20 7.13
C ASP A 163 -11.09 12.34 7.77
N ASP A 164 -11.11 11.03 7.46
CA ASP A 164 -12.10 10.08 7.94
C ASP A 164 -11.44 8.70 8.18
N PRO A 165 -10.75 8.52 9.32
CA PRO A 165 -10.14 7.24 9.67
C PRO A 165 -11.19 6.14 9.84
N ASP A 166 -12.42 6.46 10.24
CA ASP A 166 -13.46 5.46 10.48
C ASP A 166 -13.93 4.82 9.16
N ALA A 167 -13.96 5.58 8.05
CA ALA A 167 -14.18 5.03 6.70
C ALA A 167 -13.08 4.08 6.22
N LEU A 168 -11.91 4.04 6.87
CA LEU A 168 -10.81 3.13 6.54
C LEU A 168 -10.79 1.85 7.39
N ARG A 169 -11.71 1.70 8.35
CA ARG A 169 -11.83 0.51 9.22
C ARG A 169 -12.32 -0.74 8.50
N SER A 170 -12.80 -0.60 7.27
CA SER A 170 -13.13 -1.73 6.40
C SER A 170 -12.70 -1.51 4.96
N VAL A 171 -12.50 -2.61 4.23
CA VAL A 171 -12.15 -2.65 2.82
C VAL A 171 -13.03 -3.67 2.12
N SER A 172 -13.94 -3.19 1.28
CA SER A 172 -14.76 -4.03 0.41
C SER A 172 -13.93 -4.66 -0.70
N PRO A 173 -14.34 -5.83 -1.23
CA PRO A 173 -13.74 -6.37 -2.45
C PRO A 173 -13.90 -5.41 -3.62
N LEU A 174 -12.96 -5.46 -4.57
CA LEU A 174 -13.03 -4.65 -5.78
C LEU A 174 -14.20 -5.13 -6.66
N PRO A 175 -15.00 -4.21 -7.24
CA PRO A 175 -16.06 -4.56 -8.18
C PRO A 175 -15.46 -4.86 -9.57
N ILE A 176 -14.66 -5.92 -9.65
CA ILE A 176 -14.02 -6.41 -10.88
C ILE A 176 -14.29 -7.90 -11.03
N GLN A 177 -14.29 -8.39 -12.27
CA GLN A 177 -14.61 -9.79 -12.55
C GLN A 177 -13.62 -10.72 -11.82
N LYS A 178 -14.14 -11.79 -11.20
CA LYS A 178 -13.34 -12.79 -10.47
C LYS A 178 -12.30 -12.17 -9.54
N PHE A 179 -12.73 -11.33 -8.59
CA PHE A 179 -11.85 -10.86 -7.52
C PHE A 179 -11.80 -11.88 -6.38
N CYS A 180 -10.99 -12.91 -6.56
CA CYS A 180 -10.89 -14.08 -5.68
C CYS A 180 -9.43 -14.44 -5.37
N LEU A 181 -9.26 -15.23 -4.31
CA LEU A 181 -8.02 -15.89 -3.95
C LEU A 181 -8.32 -17.37 -3.72
N PHE A 182 -7.58 -18.27 -4.36
CA PHE A 182 -7.80 -19.72 -4.31
C PHE A 182 -9.22 -20.13 -4.71
N ASP A 183 -9.76 -19.51 -5.78
CA ASP A 183 -11.14 -19.66 -6.27
C ASP A 183 -12.25 -19.20 -5.31
N GLU A 184 -11.90 -18.69 -4.13
CA GLU A 184 -12.84 -18.13 -3.17
C GLU A 184 -12.97 -16.60 -3.32
N PRO A 185 -14.18 -16.05 -3.44
CA PRO A 185 -14.39 -14.60 -3.49
C PRO A 185 -13.81 -13.90 -2.26
N ILE A 186 -13.08 -12.80 -2.49
CA ILE A 186 -12.52 -12.02 -1.39
C ILE A 186 -13.67 -11.35 -0.62
N PRO A 187 -13.77 -11.52 0.72
CA PRO A 187 -14.83 -10.91 1.50
C PRO A 187 -14.53 -9.43 1.80
N VAL A 188 -15.46 -8.76 2.47
CA VAL A 188 -15.14 -7.49 3.14
C VAL A 188 -14.14 -7.78 4.26
N ILE A 189 -13.05 -7.02 4.30
CA ILE A 189 -12.03 -7.11 5.34
C ILE A 189 -12.26 -5.95 6.30
N ALA A 190 -12.53 -6.23 7.57
CA ALA A 190 -12.68 -5.23 8.62
C ALA A 190 -11.47 -5.25 9.56
N LEU A 191 -11.27 -4.17 10.28
CA LEU A 191 -10.29 -4.08 11.35
C LEU A 191 -10.56 -5.17 12.40
N PRO A 192 -9.55 -5.99 12.76
CA PRO A 192 -9.70 -6.92 13.86
C PRO A 192 -10.01 -6.15 15.15
N LEU A 193 -11.00 -6.62 15.91
CA LEU A 193 -11.46 -5.99 17.17
C LEU A 193 -10.31 -5.72 18.16
N ASP A 194 -9.24 -6.53 18.12
CA ASP A 194 -8.09 -6.42 19.02
C ASP A 194 -7.11 -5.29 18.65
N GLN A 195 -7.29 -4.61 17.50
CA GLN A 195 -6.46 -3.49 17.06
C GLN A 195 -7.08 -2.11 17.34
N ASP A 196 -8.24 -2.08 18.01
CA ASP A 196 -9.00 -0.85 18.24
C ASP A 196 -8.53 0.00 19.43
N ASP A 197 -7.55 -0.46 20.21
CA ASP A 197 -7.21 0.20 21.47
C ASP A 197 -6.23 1.39 21.36
N ALA A 198 -6.73 2.53 21.86
CA ALA A 198 -6.09 3.75 22.38
C ALA A 198 -4.85 4.34 21.69
N SER A 199 -5.02 5.45 20.93
CA SER A 199 -4.11 6.64 20.94
C SER A 199 -4.29 7.64 19.79
N ILE A 200 -5.11 7.36 18.77
CA ILE A 200 -5.21 8.29 17.61
C ILE A 200 -6.13 9.50 17.87
N ARG A 201 -6.87 9.52 19.00
CA ARG A 201 -7.71 10.65 19.41
C ARG A 201 -7.21 11.31 20.70
N SER A 202 -6.08 12.01 20.65
CA SER A 202 -5.78 13.05 21.65
C SER A 202 -4.64 13.97 21.20
N HIS A 203 -4.97 15.02 20.44
CA HIS A 203 -4.28 16.32 20.48
C HIS A 203 -5.14 17.36 19.76
N ASP A 204 -6.27 17.72 20.39
CA ASP A 204 -6.86 19.04 20.24
C ASP A 204 -7.91 19.28 21.34
N GLU A 205 -7.45 19.39 22.58
CA GLU A 205 -8.15 20.20 23.58
C GLU A 205 -7.10 21.07 24.28
N LYS A 206 -7.12 22.37 23.97
CA LYS A 206 -6.35 23.37 24.70
C LYS A 206 -6.92 23.49 26.12
N PRO A 207 -6.09 23.54 27.17
CA PRO A 207 -6.60 23.74 28.52
C PRO A 207 -7.16 25.16 28.64
N ALA A 208 -8.45 25.26 29.00
CA ALA A 208 -9.06 26.50 29.42
C ALA A 208 -8.35 27.02 30.67
N GLN A 209 -7.64 28.14 30.55
CA GLN A 209 -7.14 28.90 31.68
C GLN A 209 -8.32 29.40 32.51
N ARG A 210 -8.48 28.87 33.73
CA ARG A 210 -9.24 29.54 34.78
C ARG A 210 -8.30 30.47 35.54
N ALA A 211 -8.47 31.77 35.28
CA ALA A 211 -8.06 32.82 36.20
C ALA A 211 -8.96 32.75 37.44
N PHE A 212 -8.38 32.77 38.63
CA PHE A 212 -9.03 33.30 39.82
C PHE A 212 -7.99 34.07 40.65
N LEU A 213 -8.48 35.20 41.15
CA LEU A 213 -7.86 36.23 41.98
C LEU A 213 -7.27 35.68 43.29
#